data_AF-A0A1A9ZC63-F1
#
_entry.id   AF-A0A1A9ZC63-F1
#
_cell.length_a   1.000
_cell.length_b   1.000
_cell.length_c   1.000
_cell.angle_alpha   90.00
_cell.angle_beta   90.00
_cell.angle_gamma   90.00
#
_symmetry.space_group_name_H-M   'P 1'
#
loop_
_entity.id
_entity.type
_entity.pdbx_description
1 polymer ?
#
loop_
_entity_poly.entity_id
_entity_poly.type
_entity_poly.pdbx_seq_one_letter_code
_entity_poly.pdbx_strand_id
1 'polypeptide(L)'
;MVNIIKNAIDHGYRHIDTASLHKNEKQIGEAIKKKINEHSVKREELFIVTKLWNTSHDPQNVKCACRKSLCNLGLDYIDLYLMHTPMGAPAPRDDNEFAPTKNGKPLFTDVDYVCTWQAMKNLVKEGFCKSIGISNFNIEQIKRLLEKCTIVPQVLQIEHHPYLRQKELTDFCEAEKIAITAYAPLGSPNRPWAGKDTSDVLMCDRQASKD
;
A
#
# COMPACT_ATOMS: atom_id res chain seq x y z
N MET A 1 0.95 -0.29 -18.57
CA MET A 1 1.57 -0.72 -17.30
C MET A 1 2.87 -1.50 -17.50
N VAL A 2 2.86 -2.63 -18.22
CA VAL A 2 4.06 -3.50 -18.41
C VAL A 2 5.32 -2.72 -18.79
N ASN A 3 5.27 -1.93 -19.87
CA ASN A 3 6.43 -1.15 -20.34
C ASN A 3 6.90 -0.08 -19.33
N ILE A 4 5.99 0.49 -18.54
CA ILE A 4 6.33 1.49 -17.52
C ILE A 4 7.20 0.85 -16.43
N ILE A 5 6.80 -0.33 -15.94
CA ILE A 5 7.55 -1.07 -14.92
C ILE A 5 8.90 -1.54 -15.47
N LYS A 6 8.94 -2.05 -16.71
CA LYS A 6 10.20 -2.43 -17.36
C LYS A 6 11.17 -1.25 -17.42
N ASN A 7 10.70 -0.11 -17.92
CA ASN A 7 11.51 1.10 -18.03
C ASN A 7 11.98 1.58 -16.66
N ALA A 8 11.14 1.54 -15.62
CA ALA A 8 11.55 1.91 -14.27
C ALA A 8 12.71 1.03 -13.78
N ILE A 9 12.62 -0.30 -13.97
CA ILE A 9 13.70 -1.23 -13.61
C ILE A 9 14.98 -0.93 -14.39
N ASP A 10 14.87 -0.62 -15.68
CA ASP A 10 16.00 -0.23 -16.54
C ASP A 10 16.66 1.09 -16.10
N HIS A 11 15.90 2.00 -15.50
CA HIS A 11 16.40 3.24 -14.90
C HIS A 11 16.88 3.07 -13.46
N GLY A 12 17.04 1.83 -12.99
CA GLY A 12 17.61 1.55 -11.67
C GLY A 12 16.60 1.49 -10.52
N TYR A 13 15.30 1.65 -10.78
CA TYR A 13 14.30 1.45 -9.72
C TYR A 13 14.30 0.00 -9.25
N ARG A 14 14.29 -0.18 -7.93
CA ARG A 14 14.20 -1.49 -7.27
C ARG A 14 13.00 -1.60 -6.35
N HIS A 15 12.27 -0.52 -6.12
CA HIS A 15 11.07 -0.49 -5.28
C HIS A 15 9.85 -0.26 -6.17
N ILE A 16 8.88 -1.20 -6.14
CA ILE A 16 7.62 -1.10 -6.88
C ILE A 16 6.45 -1.20 -5.89
N ASP A 17 5.62 -0.17 -5.83
CA ASP A 17 4.38 -0.15 -5.05
C ASP A 17 3.16 -0.44 -5.93
N THR A 18 2.30 -1.35 -5.46
CA THR A 18 1.00 -1.66 -6.08
C THR A 18 -0.06 -1.95 -5.01
N ALA A 19 -1.26 -2.34 -5.43
CA ALA A 19 -2.33 -2.84 -4.58
C ALA A 19 -3.27 -3.73 -5.41
N SER A 20 -3.97 -4.68 -4.79
CA SER A 20 -4.99 -5.49 -5.46
C SER A 20 -6.05 -4.62 -6.15
N LEU A 21 -6.49 -3.56 -5.47
CA LEU A 21 -7.48 -2.61 -5.94
C LEU A 21 -7.10 -1.92 -7.26
N HIS A 22 -5.80 -1.77 -7.56
CA HIS A 22 -5.36 -1.09 -8.79
C HIS A 22 -5.65 -1.92 -10.05
N LYS A 23 -6.07 -3.18 -9.90
CA LYS A 23 -6.46 -4.11 -10.98
C LYS A 23 -5.36 -4.31 -12.05
N ASN A 24 -4.10 -4.11 -11.67
CA ASN A 24 -2.96 -4.16 -12.59
C ASN A 24 -1.78 -5.02 -12.09
N GLU A 25 -1.91 -5.71 -10.96
CA GLU A 25 -0.88 -6.61 -10.41
C GLU A 25 -0.39 -7.63 -11.45
N LYS A 26 -1.28 -8.19 -12.28
CA LYS A 26 -0.91 -9.12 -13.37
C LYS A 26 0.07 -8.51 -14.37
N GLN A 27 -0.15 -7.26 -14.74
CA GLN A 27 0.71 -6.55 -15.69
C GLN A 27 2.06 -6.19 -15.05
N ILE A 28 2.08 -5.90 -13.75
CA ILE A 28 3.31 -5.65 -13.00
C ILE A 28 4.12 -6.94 -12.87
N GLY A 29 3.47 -8.06 -12.53
CA GLY A 29 4.09 -9.39 -12.48
C GLY A 29 4.69 -9.83 -13.81
N GLU A 30 3.98 -9.59 -14.92
CA GLU A 30 4.49 -9.84 -16.27
C GLU A 30 5.78 -9.05 -16.54
N ALA A 31 5.83 -7.76 -16.15
CA ALA A 31 7.02 -6.93 -16.33
C ALA A 31 8.21 -7.44 -15.50
N ILE A 32 7.98 -7.76 -14.22
CA ILE A 32 9.00 -8.30 -13.32
C ILE A 32 9.57 -9.61 -13.88
N LYS A 33 8.69 -10.55 -14.28
CA LYS A 33 9.11 -11.83 -14.87
C LYS A 33 9.94 -11.62 -16.14
N LYS A 34 9.56 -10.69 -17.01
CA LYS A 34 10.35 -10.33 -18.20
C LYS A 34 11.74 -9.82 -17.83
N LYS A 35 11.87 -8.87 -16.89
CA LYS A 35 13.19 -8.33 -16.49
C LYS A 35 14.09 -9.37 -15.81
N ILE A 36 13.51 -10.32 -15.06
CA ILE A 36 14.24 -11.45 -14.49
C ILE A 36 14.72 -12.41 -15.59
N ASN A 37 13.86 -12.75 -16.55
CA ASN A 37 14.21 -13.62 -17.68
C ASN A 37 15.24 -12.98 -18.62
N GLU A 38 15.23 -11.65 -18.74
CA GLU A 38 16.23 -10.86 -19.46
C GLU A 38 17.56 -10.74 -18.66
N HIS A 39 17.65 -11.34 -17.46
CA HIS A 39 18.78 -11.23 -16.54
C HIS A 39 19.16 -9.78 -16.17
N SER A 40 18.20 -8.84 -16.29
CA SER A 40 18.43 -7.43 -15.95
C SER A 40 18.42 -7.17 -14.44
N VAL A 41 17.68 -7.99 -13.69
CA VAL A 41 17.58 -7.97 -12.22
C VAL A 41 17.27 -9.37 -11.70
N LYS A 42 17.61 -9.64 -10.44
CA LYS A 42 17.15 -10.82 -9.70
C LYS A 42 15.93 -10.50 -8.87
N ARG A 43 15.16 -11.52 -8.46
CA ARG A 43 13.95 -11.30 -7.64
C ARG A 43 14.30 -10.63 -6.31
N GLU A 44 15.37 -11.06 -5.67
CA GLU A 44 15.85 -10.55 -4.38
C GLU A 44 16.41 -9.12 -4.43
N GLU A 45 16.67 -8.60 -5.63
CA GLU A 45 17.07 -7.20 -5.83
C GLU A 45 15.86 -6.26 -5.92
N LEU A 46 14.65 -6.80 -6.07
CA LEU A 46 13.41 -6.04 -6.11
C LEU A 46 12.71 -6.05 -4.75
N PHE A 47 12.17 -4.89 -4.37
CA PHE A 47 11.31 -4.66 -3.23
C PHE A 47 9.89 -4.41 -3.71
N ILE A 48 9.02 -5.40 -3.55
CA ILE A 48 7.63 -5.34 -4.02
C ILE A 48 6.68 -5.08 -2.86
N VAL A 49 5.86 -4.03 -2.99
CA VAL A 49 4.81 -3.67 -2.04
C VAL A 49 3.44 -3.94 -2.66
N THR A 50 2.56 -4.61 -1.92
CA THR A 50 1.13 -4.65 -2.26
C THR A 50 0.29 -4.56 -0.99
N LYS A 51 -1.04 -4.48 -1.13
CA LYS A 51 -1.93 -4.05 -0.05
C LYS A 51 -3.16 -4.94 0.08
N LEU A 52 -3.52 -5.28 1.31
CA LEU A 52 -4.79 -5.87 1.69
C LEU A 52 -5.89 -4.82 1.57
N TRP A 53 -6.83 -5.02 0.68
CA TRP A 53 -7.95 -4.09 0.49
C TRP A 53 -9.05 -4.25 1.56
N ASN A 54 -9.85 -3.19 1.72
CA ASN A 54 -10.89 -3.03 2.73
C ASN A 54 -11.89 -4.19 2.76
N THR A 55 -12.20 -4.78 1.62
CA THR A 55 -13.14 -5.92 1.49
C THR A 55 -12.60 -7.25 2.02
N SER A 56 -11.35 -7.27 2.49
CA SER A 56 -10.66 -8.48 2.98
C SER A 56 -10.15 -8.33 4.41
N HIS A 57 -10.73 -7.41 5.19
CA HIS A 57 -10.37 -7.20 6.60
C HIS A 57 -10.74 -8.36 7.53
N ASP A 58 -11.75 -9.17 7.17
CA ASP A 58 -12.06 -10.37 7.96
C ASP A 58 -10.79 -11.24 8.07
N PRO A 59 -10.34 -11.59 9.29
CA PRO A 59 -9.16 -12.43 9.52
C PRO A 59 -9.09 -13.70 8.65
N GLN A 60 -10.25 -14.30 8.35
CA GLN A 60 -10.35 -15.51 7.53
C GLN A 60 -10.00 -15.25 6.05
N ASN A 61 -10.19 -14.02 5.58
CA ASN A 61 -9.97 -13.63 4.18
C ASN A 61 -8.55 -13.12 3.90
N VAL A 62 -7.82 -12.68 4.93
CA VAL A 62 -6.48 -12.07 4.80
C VAL A 62 -5.50 -12.95 4.02
N LYS A 63 -5.41 -14.23 4.35
CA LYS A 63 -4.50 -15.17 3.67
C LYS A 63 -4.90 -15.42 2.22
N CYS A 64 -6.20 -15.54 1.95
CA CYS A 64 -6.70 -15.72 0.58
C CYS A 64 -6.37 -14.50 -0.29
N ALA A 65 -6.58 -13.28 0.24
CA ALA A 65 -6.27 -12.03 -0.45
C ALA A 65 -4.77 -11.90 -0.75
N CYS A 66 -3.90 -12.19 0.22
CA CYS A 66 -2.45 -12.16 0.01
C CYS A 66 -2.00 -13.17 -1.07
N ARG A 67 -2.52 -14.40 -1.04
CA ARG A 67 -2.24 -15.42 -2.06
C ARG A 67 -2.75 -15.02 -3.44
N LYS A 68 -3.89 -14.32 -3.53
CA LYS A 68 -4.41 -13.78 -4.79
C LYS A 68 -3.42 -12.76 -5.38
N SER A 69 -2.89 -11.84 -4.57
CA SER A 69 -1.85 -10.90 -5.00
C SER A 69 -0.56 -11.61 -5.45
N LEU A 70 -0.07 -12.59 -4.69
CA LEU A 70 1.09 -13.42 -5.08
C LEU A 70 0.87 -14.11 -6.44
N CYS A 71 -0.31 -14.71 -6.64
CA CYS A 71 -0.70 -15.35 -7.89
C CYS A 71 -0.75 -14.34 -9.05
N ASN A 72 -1.39 -13.18 -8.85
CA ASN A 72 -1.45 -12.13 -9.86
C ASN A 72 -0.05 -11.63 -10.24
N LEU A 73 0.82 -11.39 -9.25
CA LEU A 73 2.18 -10.93 -9.46
C LEU A 73 3.11 -12.03 -10.00
N GLY A 74 2.72 -13.30 -9.89
CA GLY A 74 3.57 -14.44 -10.24
C GLY A 74 4.81 -14.55 -9.35
N LEU A 75 4.66 -14.27 -8.05
CA LEU A 75 5.75 -14.25 -7.06
C LEU A 75 5.52 -15.27 -5.95
N ASP A 76 6.62 -15.77 -5.38
CA ASP A 76 6.57 -16.68 -4.23
C ASP A 76 6.44 -15.93 -2.89
N TYR A 77 6.92 -14.68 -2.83
CA TYR A 77 6.81 -13.81 -1.66
C TYR A 77 6.67 -12.33 -2.05
N ILE A 78 6.09 -11.55 -1.13
CA ILE A 78 6.00 -10.08 -1.16
C ILE A 78 7.03 -9.49 -0.18
N ASP A 79 7.70 -8.39 -0.52
CA ASP A 79 8.67 -7.78 0.41
C ASP A 79 7.96 -7.03 1.54
N LEU A 80 6.90 -6.27 1.21
CA LEU A 80 6.07 -5.56 2.19
C LEU A 80 4.58 -5.67 1.85
N TYR A 81 3.79 -6.18 2.79
CA TYR A 81 2.34 -6.26 2.65
C TYR A 81 1.63 -5.30 3.61
N LEU A 82 0.89 -4.34 3.06
CA LEU A 82 0.26 -3.28 3.84
C LEU A 82 -1.24 -3.53 4.07
N MET A 83 -1.77 -3.15 5.23
CA MET A 83 -3.21 -2.92 5.36
C MET A 83 -3.54 -1.59 4.71
N HIS A 84 -4.38 -1.58 3.66
CA HIS A 84 -4.53 -0.40 2.81
C HIS A 84 -5.22 0.77 3.54
N THR A 85 -6.19 0.49 4.41
CA THR A 85 -6.81 1.47 5.30
C THR A 85 -7.19 0.80 6.63
N PRO A 86 -7.51 1.54 7.70
CA PRO A 86 -8.03 0.96 8.94
C PRO A 86 -9.52 0.56 8.86
N MET A 87 -10.17 0.69 7.70
CA MET A 87 -11.62 0.51 7.54
C MET A 87 -11.96 -0.78 6.80
N GLY A 88 -12.69 -1.69 7.46
CA GLY A 88 -13.23 -2.89 6.85
C GLY A 88 -14.49 -2.62 6.03
N ALA A 89 -14.65 -3.32 4.92
CA ALA A 89 -15.85 -3.30 4.08
C ALA A 89 -16.36 -4.72 3.81
N PRO A 90 -17.66 -4.91 3.53
CA PRO A 90 -18.17 -6.23 3.20
C PRO A 90 -17.52 -6.75 1.93
N ALA A 91 -17.25 -8.06 1.88
CA ALA A 91 -16.88 -8.69 0.64
C ALA A 91 -18.00 -8.47 -0.40
N PRO A 92 -17.66 -8.12 -1.65
CA PRO A 92 -18.62 -7.99 -2.72
C PRO A 92 -19.22 -9.37 -3.04
N ARG A 93 -20.44 -9.38 -3.62
CA ARG A 93 -21.08 -10.63 -4.07
C ARG A 93 -20.53 -11.14 -5.41
N ASP A 94 -19.77 -10.30 -6.10
CA ASP A 94 -19.09 -10.55 -7.36
C ASP A 94 -17.56 -10.37 -7.19
N ASP A 95 -16.79 -10.64 -8.23
CA ASP A 95 -15.32 -10.51 -8.20
C ASP A 95 -14.82 -9.04 -8.16
N ASN A 96 -15.71 -8.05 -8.01
CA ASN A 96 -15.35 -6.65 -8.00
C ASN A 96 -14.84 -6.23 -6.63
N GLU A 97 -13.55 -5.92 -6.48
CA GLU A 97 -12.96 -5.48 -5.19
C GLU A 97 -13.51 -4.16 -4.61
N PHE A 98 -14.52 -3.52 -5.20
CA PHE A 98 -15.11 -2.30 -4.65
C PHE A 98 -16.06 -2.62 -3.49
N ALA A 99 -16.01 -1.79 -2.44
CA ALA A 99 -16.94 -1.91 -1.33
C ALA A 99 -18.38 -1.72 -1.84
N PRO A 100 -19.33 -2.59 -1.45
CA PRO A 100 -20.73 -2.40 -1.81
C PRO A 100 -21.24 -1.08 -1.22
N THR A 101 -22.17 -0.44 -1.93
CA THR A 101 -22.77 0.83 -1.50
C THR A 101 -24.24 0.67 -1.13
N LYS A 102 -24.71 1.47 -0.18
CA LYS A 102 -26.14 1.63 0.14
C LYS A 102 -26.46 3.12 0.06
N ASN A 103 -27.40 3.49 -0.81
CA ASN A 103 -27.78 4.87 -1.08
C ASN A 103 -26.57 5.76 -1.47
N GLY A 104 -25.67 5.23 -2.30
CA GLY A 104 -24.47 5.94 -2.76
C GLY A 104 -23.35 6.07 -1.72
N LYS A 105 -23.51 5.52 -0.52
CA LYS A 105 -22.47 5.53 0.53
C LYS A 105 -21.79 4.16 0.64
N PRO A 106 -20.47 4.10 0.82
CA PRO A 106 -19.77 2.85 1.11
C PRO A 106 -20.33 2.18 2.36
N LEU A 107 -20.46 0.86 2.31
CA LEU A 107 -20.75 0.03 3.48
C LEU A 107 -19.44 -0.34 4.18
N PHE A 108 -19.50 -0.38 5.50
CA PHE A 108 -18.39 -0.79 6.36
C PHE A 108 -18.79 -1.99 7.21
N THR A 109 -17.79 -2.71 7.72
CA THR A 109 -17.97 -3.79 8.69
C THR A 109 -17.41 -3.36 10.04
N ASP A 110 -17.89 -3.99 11.12
CA ASP A 110 -17.36 -3.79 12.47
C ASP A 110 -16.09 -4.64 12.74
N VAL A 111 -15.44 -5.14 11.68
CA VAL A 111 -14.21 -5.91 11.83
C VAL A 111 -13.10 -4.98 12.32
N ASP A 112 -12.61 -5.27 13.52
CA ASP A 112 -11.51 -4.54 14.12
C ASP A 112 -10.20 -4.78 13.35
N TYR A 113 -9.56 -3.70 12.89
CA TYR A 113 -8.27 -3.77 12.20
C TYR A 113 -7.17 -4.44 13.05
N VAL A 114 -7.29 -4.45 14.38
CA VAL A 114 -6.33 -5.19 15.23
C VAL A 114 -6.45 -6.70 14.99
N CYS A 115 -7.67 -7.23 14.83
CA CYS A 115 -7.88 -8.63 14.50
C CYS A 115 -7.31 -8.95 13.11
N THR A 116 -7.52 -8.05 12.14
CA THR A 116 -6.92 -8.15 10.81
C THR A 116 -5.38 -8.18 10.89
N TRP A 117 -4.78 -7.32 11.72
CA TRP A 117 -3.33 -7.30 11.93
C TRP A 117 -2.78 -8.62 12.48
N GLN A 118 -3.49 -9.24 13.44
CA GLN A 118 -3.08 -10.54 13.97
C GLN A 118 -3.10 -11.63 12.89
N ALA A 119 -4.03 -11.58 11.94
CA ALA A 119 -4.03 -12.48 10.80
C ALA A 119 -2.87 -12.16 9.82
N MET A 120 -2.59 -10.88 9.56
CA MET A 120 -1.47 -10.47 8.71
C MET A 120 -0.12 -10.93 9.26
N LYS A 121 0.06 -10.96 10.59
CA LYS A 121 1.26 -11.52 11.24
C LYS A 121 1.55 -12.95 10.81
N ASN A 122 0.52 -13.78 10.62
CA ASN A 122 0.71 -15.16 10.21
C ASN A 122 1.27 -15.26 8.79
N LEU A 123 0.99 -14.28 7.92
CA LEU A 123 1.57 -14.24 6.57
C LEU A 123 3.09 -14.14 6.59
N VAL A 124 3.65 -13.41 7.57
CA VAL A 124 5.11 -13.32 7.75
C VAL A 124 5.68 -14.66 8.21
N LYS A 125 5.04 -15.29 9.21
CA LYS A 125 5.46 -16.61 9.73
C LYS A 125 5.41 -17.69 8.67
N GLU A 126 4.43 -17.62 7.77
CA GLU A 126 4.24 -18.56 6.68
C GLU A 126 5.10 -18.23 5.43
N GLY A 127 5.84 -17.13 5.45
CA GLY A 127 6.75 -16.75 4.36
C GLY A 127 6.09 -16.11 3.14
N PHE A 128 4.79 -15.77 3.20
CA PHE A 128 4.11 -15.09 2.09
C PHE A 128 4.55 -13.64 1.93
N CYS A 129 4.98 -12.99 3.02
CA CYS A 129 5.63 -11.69 2.98
C CYS A 129 6.80 -11.61 3.95
N LYS A 130 7.82 -10.80 3.61
CA LYS A 130 8.97 -10.56 4.50
C LYS A 130 8.63 -9.58 5.62
N SER A 131 7.78 -8.59 5.34
CA SER A 131 7.38 -7.55 6.28
C SER A 131 5.92 -7.17 6.10
N ILE A 132 5.33 -6.60 7.15
CA ILE A 132 3.98 -6.04 7.14
C ILE A 132 3.98 -4.60 7.65
N GLY A 133 3.03 -3.82 7.15
CA GLY A 133 2.85 -2.42 7.51
C GLY A 133 1.40 -1.97 7.34
N ILE A 134 1.18 -0.68 7.47
CA ILE A 134 -0.14 -0.05 7.46
C ILE A 134 -0.14 1.15 6.50
N SER A 135 -1.32 1.53 6.03
CA SER A 135 -1.51 2.71 5.20
C SER A 135 -2.78 3.44 5.59
N ASN A 136 -2.76 4.78 5.58
CA ASN A 136 -3.89 5.63 5.97
C ASN A 136 -4.32 5.48 7.45
N PHE A 137 -3.38 5.21 8.35
CA PHE A 137 -3.63 5.17 9.80
C PHE A 137 -3.25 6.50 10.45
N ASN A 138 -4.04 6.93 11.44
CA ASN A 138 -3.73 8.06 12.31
C ASN A 138 -3.02 7.62 13.60
N ILE A 139 -2.53 8.58 14.40
CA ILE A 139 -1.78 8.31 15.64
C ILE A 139 -2.57 7.43 16.62
N GLU A 140 -3.86 7.71 16.83
CA GLU A 140 -4.70 6.96 17.77
C GLU A 140 -4.84 5.48 17.36
N GLN A 141 -5.04 5.23 16.06
CA GLN A 141 -5.13 3.88 15.52
C GLN A 141 -3.79 3.14 15.62
N ILE A 142 -2.68 3.84 15.40
CA ILE A 142 -1.34 3.25 15.54
C ILE A 142 -1.07 2.91 17.01
N LYS A 143 -1.33 3.83 17.95
CA LYS A 143 -1.18 3.56 19.38
C LYS A 143 -1.97 2.33 19.82
N ARG A 144 -3.25 2.27 19.46
CA ARG A 144 -4.11 1.11 19.75
C ARG A 144 -3.61 -0.19 19.12
N LEU A 145 -3.00 -0.10 17.94
CA LEU A 145 -2.38 -1.26 17.30
C LEU A 145 -1.12 -1.71 18.05
N LEU A 146 -0.25 -0.77 18.44
CA LEU A 146 1.02 -1.04 19.13
C LEU A 146 0.79 -1.72 20.48
N GLU A 147 -0.25 -1.34 21.22
CA GLU A 147 -0.65 -1.98 22.49
C GLU A 147 -0.91 -3.49 22.37
N LYS A 148 -1.27 -3.97 21.18
CA LYS A 148 -1.74 -5.35 20.95
C LYS A 148 -0.88 -6.11 19.95
N CYS A 149 0.02 -5.44 19.23
CA CYS A 149 0.83 -6.07 18.20
C CYS A 149 2.01 -6.82 18.81
N THR A 150 2.43 -7.89 18.13
CA THR A 150 3.68 -8.61 18.43
C THR A 150 4.74 -8.38 17.36
N ILE A 151 4.32 -7.88 16.19
CA ILE A 151 5.18 -7.33 15.15
C ILE A 151 4.75 -5.87 15.00
N VAL A 152 5.67 -4.95 15.26
CA VAL A 152 5.48 -3.51 15.02
C VAL A 152 5.35 -3.28 13.52
N PRO A 153 4.38 -2.48 13.04
CA PRO A 153 4.30 -2.13 11.62
C PRO A 153 5.61 -1.53 11.14
N GLN A 154 6.22 -2.11 10.10
CA GLN A 154 7.53 -1.64 9.62
C GLN A 154 7.42 -0.34 8.83
N VAL A 155 6.27 -0.10 8.23
CA VAL A 155 5.99 1.06 7.38
C VAL A 155 4.59 1.59 7.66
N LEU A 156 4.45 2.92 7.72
CA LEU A 156 3.21 3.64 7.52
C LEU A 156 3.27 4.35 6.15
N GLN A 157 2.34 4.02 5.25
CA GLN A 157 2.21 4.70 3.96
C GLN A 157 1.05 5.72 3.98
N ILE A 158 1.35 7.00 3.73
CA ILE A 158 0.40 8.13 3.85
C ILE A 158 0.59 9.16 2.73
N GLU A 159 -0.41 10.02 2.50
CA GLU A 159 -0.26 11.19 1.63
C GLU A 159 0.77 12.13 2.24
N HIS A 160 1.89 12.35 1.59
CA HIS A 160 2.92 13.18 2.19
C HIS A 160 3.71 13.92 1.13
N HIS A 161 3.70 15.24 1.24
CA HIS A 161 4.32 16.18 0.31
C HIS A 161 4.47 17.55 0.99
N PRO A 162 5.20 18.52 0.43
CA PRO A 162 5.45 19.82 1.08
C PRO A 162 4.21 20.57 1.61
N TYR A 163 3.03 20.39 1.00
CA TYR A 163 1.78 20.99 1.50
C TYR A 163 1.00 20.17 2.54
N LEU A 164 1.37 18.91 2.73
CA LEU A 164 0.77 18.02 3.73
C LEU A 164 1.89 17.28 4.46
N ARG A 165 2.62 18.03 5.28
CA ARG A 165 3.81 17.53 6.00
C ARG A 165 3.47 16.60 7.17
N GLN A 166 2.26 16.69 7.74
CA GLN A 166 1.82 15.79 8.82
C GLN A 166 2.83 15.59 9.97
N LYS A 167 3.49 16.68 10.43
CA LYS A 167 4.68 16.60 11.31
C LYS A 167 4.46 15.75 12.57
N GLU A 168 3.33 15.92 13.24
CA GLU A 168 3.03 15.15 14.46
C GLU A 168 2.99 13.63 14.20
N LEU A 169 2.41 13.22 13.06
CA LEU A 169 2.34 11.81 12.67
C LEU A 169 3.72 11.28 12.28
N THR A 170 4.52 12.06 11.54
CA THR A 170 5.87 11.63 11.14
C THR A 170 6.82 11.52 12.33
N ASP A 171 6.79 12.49 13.26
CA ASP A 171 7.59 12.48 14.48
C ASP A 171 7.21 11.27 15.37
N PHE A 172 5.90 10.99 15.49
CA PHE A 172 5.41 9.84 16.22
C PHE A 172 5.90 8.51 15.59
N CYS A 173 5.80 8.37 14.28
CA CYS A 173 6.31 7.19 13.58
C CYS A 173 7.83 7.02 13.73
N GLU A 174 8.60 8.11 13.68
CA GLU A 174 10.05 8.08 13.92
C GLU A 174 10.38 7.56 15.33
N ALA A 175 9.69 8.07 16.36
CA ALA A 175 9.88 7.64 17.74
C ALA A 175 9.55 6.14 17.93
N GLU A 176 8.52 5.65 17.24
CA GLU A 176 8.10 4.24 17.24
C GLU A 176 8.88 3.34 16.26
N LYS A 177 9.89 3.90 15.56
CA LYS A 177 10.71 3.21 14.54
C LYS A 177 9.90 2.63 13.39
N ILE A 178 8.85 3.34 12.98
CA ILE A 178 7.99 3.04 11.82
C ILE A 178 8.43 3.93 10.67
N ALA A 179 8.90 3.34 9.56
CA ALA A 179 9.30 4.12 8.40
C ALA A 179 8.08 4.75 7.69
N ILE A 180 8.25 5.94 7.12
CA ILE A 180 7.21 6.60 6.32
C ILE A 180 7.45 6.34 4.84
N THR A 181 6.40 5.91 4.14
CA THR A 181 6.35 5.93 2.68
C THR A 181 5.32 6.97 2.23
N ALA A 182 5.77 7.96 1.47
CA ALA A 182 4.89 8.98 0.91
C ALA A 182 4.19 8.47 -0.36
N TYR A 183 2.86 8.33 -0.33
CA TYR A 183 2.07 8.31 -1.57
C TYR A 183 1.69 9.73 -1.96
N ALA A 184 1.35 9.91 -3.24
CA ALA A 184 1.14 11.23 -3.84
C ALA A 184 2.27 12.24 -3.51
N PRO A 185 3.56 11.86 -3.59
CA PRO A 185 4.65 12.74 -3.14
C PRO A 185 4.77 14.03 -3.98
N LEU A 186 4.17 14.05 -5.17
CA LEU A 186 4.08 15.20 -6.07
C LEU A 186 2.73 15.93 -5.98
N GLY A 187 1.93 15.65 -4.95
CA GLY A 187 0.64 16.31 -4.65
C GLY A 187 -0.50 16.05 -5.63
N SER A 188 -0.47 14.90 -6.32
CA SER A 188 -1.57 14.43 -7.18
C SER A 188 -2.15 15.52 -8.11
N PRO A 189 -1.36 16.06 -9.06
CA PRO A 189 -1.82 17.13 -9.95
C PRO A 189 -3.03 16.70 -10.80
N ASN A 190 -3.09 15.42 -11.17
CA ASN A 190 -4.16 14.85 -12.00
C ASN A 190 -5.32 14.22 -11.21
N ARG A 191 -5.56 14.63 -9.95
CA ARG A 191 -6.67 14.07 -9.15
C ARG A 191 -8.03 14.46 -9.75
N PRO A 192 -9.06 13.59 -9.70
CA PRO A 192 -10.34 13.82 -10.40
C PRO A 192 -11.10 15.09 -10.02
N TRP A 193 -10.84 15.63 -8.83
CA TRP A 193 -11.47 16.87 -8.32
C TRP A 193 -10.57 18.11 -8.48
N ALA A 194 -9.43 18.00 -9.18
CA ALA A 194 -8.66 19.17 -9.55
C ALA A 194 -9.47 20.02 -10.54
N GLY A 195 -9.85 21.23 -10.13
CA GLY A 195 -10.43 22.24 -11.02
C GLY A 195 -9.37 22.85 -11.94
N LYS A 196 -9.80 23.58 -12.99
CA LYS A 196 -8.90 24.29 -13.93
C LYS A 196 -7.94 25.27 -13.24
N ASP A 197 -8.33 25.79 -12.08
CA ASP A 197 -7.56 26.75 -11.28
C ASP A 197 -6.70 26.08 -10.20
N THR A 198 -6.67 24.75 -10.16
CA THR A 198 -5.73 24.02 -9.31
C THR A 198 -4.35 24.21 -9.90
N SER A 199 -3.56 25.11 -9.32
CA SER A 199 -2.20 25.35 -9.79
C SER A 199 -1.38 24.05 -9.73
N ASP A 200 -0.49 23.84 -10.73
CA ASP A 200 0.53 22.78 -10.74
C ASP A 200 1.64 23.09 -9.73
N VAL A 201 1.25 23.40 -8.49
CA VAL A 201 2.08 24.16 -7.57
C VAL A 201 3.34 23.38 -7.21
N LEU A 202 3.27 22.07 -6.95
CA LEU A 202 4.46 21.33 -6.53
C LEU A 202 5.51 21.13 -7.62
N MET A 203 5.14 21.12 -8.90
CA MET A 203 6.09 21.00 -10.01
C MET A 203 6.71 22.37 -10.39
N CYS A 204 6.05 23.47 -10.00
CA CYS A 204 6.41 24.84 -10.41
C CYS A 204 6.89 25.73 -9.25
N ASP A 205 6.67 25.34 -8.00
CA ASP A 205 6.91 26.17 -6.82
C ASP A 205 8.31 25.95 -6.25
N ARG A 206 9.21 26.91 -6.53
CA ARG A 206 10.57 26.91 -5.98
C ARG A 206 10.62 27.18 -4.47
N GLN A 207 9.50 27.56 -3.82
CA GLN A 207 9.50 27.89 -2.39
C GLN A 207 9.51 26.66 -1.47
N ALA A 208 9.18 25.46 -1.96
CA ALA A 208 9.28 24.22 -1.19
C ALA A 208 10.71 23.84 -0.77
N SER A 209 11.72 24.60 -1.21
CA SER A 209 13.14 24.46 -0.87
C SER A 209 13.63 25.38 0.27
N LYS A 210 12.74 26.19 0.85
CA LYS A 210 13.07 27.11 1.94
C LYS A 210 12.47 26.65 3.25
N ASP A 211 13.01 25.58 3.83
CA ASP A 211 12.92 25.23 5.26
C ASP A 211 14.07 24.28 5.60
#